data_AF-A0A239BIA1-F1
#
_entry.id   AF-A0A239BIA1-F1
#
_cell.length_a   1.000
_cell.length_b   1.000
_cell.length_c   1.000
_cell.angle_alpha   90.00
_cell.angle_beta   90.00
_cell.angle_gamma   90.00
#
_symmetry.space_group_name_H-M   'P 1'
#
loop_
_entity.id
_entity.type
_entity.pdbx_description
1 polymer ?
#
loop_
_entity_poly.entity_id
_entity_poly.type
_entity_poly.pdbx_seq_one_letter_code
_entity_poly.pdbx_strand_id
1 'polypeptide(L)'
;MEGDDKIKVGLVGTGWIIRGLVKLLSGNKEMTISGVLTRRQGVINGLEIAKELVFQSPEKFFSKSDIIVVSTGDPIYSTAVIFEAFKYNLPVVTMDADTMVTTGTWLSKQGLITESNGDQPGCLAILRKEIMEMGFEPLVYGNIKGFRNLNPTADDMSYWALKQGYSLNSVTSFTDGTKVQIEQALVANAFDAGISKQGMEGFETEDFVNSGFMLADLASQSGLVISDYILSKSAPPGVFIVSTHRESMRTELQTYKMGDGPYYHHYKPAHLCFFEIPGTIKRLLETKEVLINNGQHPSISVAAIAKRKLDKGDFILNGIGSFDIRGEAVRICEEPNHVPVGLMQNVVIKENVEAGQIITFSDIDIPRSMALTAWNETLKDQKVNIEFDLIVEKLNNQP
;
A
#
# COMPACT_ATOMS: atom_id res chain seq x y z
N MET A 1 -28.85 -21.52 -0.78
CA MET A 1 -27.55 -22.20 -0.81
C MET A 1 -27.37 -22.89 0.53
N GLU A 2 -27.68 -24.19 0.57
CA GLU A 2 -27.34 -25.05 1.70
C GLU A 2 -25.81 -25.27 1.71
N GLY A 3 -25.19 -25.23 2.89
CA GLY A 3 -23.88 -25.78 3.28
C GLY A 3 -22.64 -25.68 2.36
N ASP A 4 -22.72 -26.14 1.12
CA ASP A 4 -21.59 -26.55 0.26
C ASP A 4 -21.15 -25.50 -0.80
N ASP A 5 -21.94 -24.43 -1.00
CA ASP A 5 -21.65 -23.37 -2.01
C ASP A 5 -20.90 -22.15 -1.45
N LYS A 6 -20.47 -22.16 -0.19
CA LYS A 6 -19.79 -20.99 0.40
C LYS A 6 -18.36 -20.86 -0.10
N ILE A 7 -17.94 -19.62 -0.41
CA ILE A 7 -16.55 -19.29 -0.72
C ILE A 7 -15.67 -19.58 0.50
N LYS A 8 -14.67 -20.44 0.32
CA LYS A 8 -13.72 -20.86 1.36
C LYS A 8 -12.54 -19.88 1.43
N VAL A 9 -12.60 -18.94 2.36
CA VAL A 9 -11.59 -17.89 2.54
C VAL A 9 -10.50 -18.35 3.51
N GLY A 10 -9.27 -18.51 3.00
CA GLY A 10 -8.08 -18.71 3.84
C GLY A 10 -7.54 -17.36 4.31
N LEU A 11 -7.14 -17.25 5.58
CA LEU A 11 -6.62 -16.01 6.15
C LEU A 11 -5.15 -16.17 6.52
N VAL A 12 -4.27 -15.29 6.06
CA VAL A 12 -2.83 -15.30 6.38
C VAL A 12 -2.50 -14.14 7.30
N GLY A 13 -2.01 -14.46 8.50
CA GLY A 13 -1.72 -13.49 9.55
C GLY A 13 -2.69 -13.58 10.73
N THR A 14 -2.36 -12.88 11.82
CA THR A 14 -3.21 -12.84 13.04
C THR A 14 -3.24 -11.44 13.66
N GLY A 15 -3.04 -10.42 12.80
CA GLY A 15 -3.13 -9.01 13.17
C GLY A 15 -4.58 -8.55 13.34
N TRP A 16 -4.75 -7.25 13.55
CA TRP A 16 -6.06 -6.63 13.79
C TRP A 16 -7.03 -6.86 12.63
N ILE A 17 -6.58 -6.75 11.38
CA ILE A 17 -7.37 -7.03 10.17
C ILE A 17 -7.91 -8.45 10.14
N ILE A 18 -7.04 -9.44 10.27
CA ILE A 18 -7.46 -10.85 10.21
C ILE A 18 -8.40 -11.19 11.37
N ARG A 19 -8.17 -10.65 12.58
CA ARG A 19 -9.10 -10.84 13.71
C ARG A 19 -10.48 -10.24 13.43
N GLY A 20 -10.52 -9.06 12.83
CA GLY A 20 -11.76 -8.43 12.39
C GLY A 20 -12.49 -9.28 11.34
N LEU A 21 -11.76 -9.80 10.35
CA LEU A 21 -12.30 -10.72 9.35
C LEU A 21 -12.85 -12.02 9.95
N VAL A 22 -12.14 -12.61 10.91
CA VAL A 22 -12.63 -13.82 11.60
C VAL A 22 -13.99 -13.56 12.23
N LYS A 23 -14.17 -12.41 12.89
CA LYS A 23 -15.46 -12.01 13.47
C LYS A 23 -16.52 -11.75 12.42
N LEU A 24 -16.16 -10.99 11.37
CA LEU A 24 -17.09 -10.59 10.31
C LEU A 24 -17.59 -11.78 9.47
N LEU A 25 -16.73 -12.77 9.23
CA LEU A 25 -17.06 -13.94 8.44
C LEU A 25 -17.71 -15.05 9.29
N SER A 26 -17.67 -14.95 10.62
CA SER A 26 -18.37 -15.88 11.51
C SER A 26 -19.89 -15.80 11.28
N GLY A 27 -20.49 -16.91 10.84
CA GLY A 27 -21.93 -16.96 10.51
C GLY A 27 -22.30 -16.27 9.19
N ASN A 28 -21.34 -15.85 8.36
CA ASN A 28 -21.62 -15.29 7.05
C ASN A 28 -22.34 -16.30 6.15
N LYS A 29 -23.29 -15.83 5.33
CA LYS A 29 -24.15 -16.68 4.49
C LYS A 29 -23.46 -17.16 3.21
N GLU A 30 -22.47 -16.42 2.72
CA GLU A 30 -21.84 -16.63 1.40
C GLU A 30 -20.38 -17.05 1.50
N MET A 31 -19.73 -16.77 2.63
CA MET A 31 -18.33 -17.07 2.86
C MET A 31 -18.15 -17.90 4.14
N THR A 32 -17.13 -18.73 4.14
CA THR A 32 -16.66 -19.46 5.32
C THR A 32 -15.15 -19.39 5.43
N ILE A 33 -14.64 -19.41 6.66
CA ILE A 33 -13.19 -19.41 6.90
C ILE A 33 -12.68 -20.83 6.74
N SER A 34 -11.79 -21.08 5.79
CA SER A 34 -11.18 -22.40 5.57
C SER A 34 -9.94 -22.65 6.43
N GLY A 35 -9.31 -21.58 6.92
CA GLY A 35 -8.20 -21.65 7.84
C GLY A 35 -7.58 -20.29 8.13
N VAL A 36 -6.72 -20.25 9.15
CA VAL A 36 -5.84 -19.13 9.50
C VAL A 36 -4.41 -19.64 9.52
N LEU A 37 -3.57 -19.18 8.59
CA LEU A 37 -2.14 -19.48 8.56
C LEU A 37 -1.36 -18.45 9.39
N THR A 38 -0.51 -18.93 10.29
CA THR A 38 0.26 -18.07 11.20
C THR A 38 1.61 -18.66 11.59
N ARG A 39 2.59 -17.79 11.78
CA ARG A 39 3.91 -18.14 12.34
C ARG A 39 3.90 -18.27 13.86
N ARG A 40 2.86 -17.76 14.53
CA ARG A 40 2.78 -17.77 15.99
C ARG A 40 2.59 -19.19 16.51
N GLN A 41 3.40 -19.54 17.50
CA GLN A 41 3.33 -20.83 18.19
C GLN A 41 2.33 -20.76 19.35
N GLY A 42 1.63 -21.87 19.61
CA GLY A 42 0.70 -21.99 20.73
C GLY A 42 -0.66 -21.29 20.54
N VAL A 43 -1.33 -20.99 21.65
CA VAL A 43 -2.66 -20.37 21.65
C VAL A 43 -2.55 -18.89 21.30
N ILE A 44 -3.32 -18.46 20.31
CA ILE A 44 -3.34 -17.07 19.85
C ILE A 44 -4.50 -16.35 20.54
N ASN A 45 -4.21 -15.73 21.68
CA ASN A 45 -5.21 -15.01 22.48
C ASN A 45 -5.99 -14.01 21.63
N GLY A 46 -7.33 -14.02 21.75
CA GLY A 46 -8.27 -13.14 21.04
C GLY A 46 -8.50 -13.49 19.56
N LEU A 47 -7.99 -14.61 19.06
CA LEU A 47 -8.37 -15.17 17.76
C LEU A 47 -9.54 -16.13 18.00
N GLU A 48 -10.75 -15.67 17.69
CA GLU A 48 -12.01 -16.39 17.97
C GLU A 48 -12.30 -17.42 16.87
N ILE A 49 -11.42 -18.42 16.72
CA ILE A 49 -11.56 -19.51 15.74
C ILE A 49 -11.19 -20.86 16.34
N ALA A 50 -11.78 -21.93 15.81
CA ALA A 50 -11.50 -23.30 16.22
C ALA A 50 -10.02 -23.66 15.94
N LYS A 51 -9.39 -24.42 16.85
CA LYS A 51 -7.93 -24.69 16.81
C LYS A 51 -7.52 -25.48 15.57
N GLU A 52 -8.40 -26.35 15.09
CA GLU A 52 -8.24 -27.17 13.88
C GLU A 52 -8.21 -26.35 12.58
N LEU A 53 -8.66 -25.09 12.63
CA LEU A 53 -8.57 -24.13 11.54
C LEU A 53 -7.31 -23.26 11.63
N VAL A 54 -6.44 -23.45 12.62
CA VAL A 54 -5.17 -22.72 12.74
C VAL A 54 -4.04 -23.58 12.20
N PHE A 55 -3.33 -23.06 11.19
CA PHE A 55 -2.28 -23.75 10.48
C PHE A 55 -0.92 -23.06 10.69
N GLN A 56 0.13 -23.87 10.74
CA GLN A 56 1.52 -23.42 10.71
C GLN A 56 2.26 -23.85 9.43
N SER A 57 1.71 -24.84 8.71
CA SER A 57 2.21 -25.31 7.42
C SER A 57 1.28 -24.83 6.30
N PRO A 58 1.81 -24.19 5.23
CA PRO A 58 1.00 -23.62 4.16
C PRO A 58 0.24 -24.65 3.32
N GLU A 59 0.77 -25.85 3.10
CA GLU A 59 0.27 -26.82 2.12
C GLU A 59 -1.17 -27.28 2.44
N LYS A 60 -1.40 -27.68 3.71
CA LYS A 60 -2.74 -28.08 4.16
C LYS A 60 -3.72 -26.90 4.20
N PHE A 61 -3.20 -25.69 4.44
CA PHE A 61 -4.00 -24.47 4.44
C PHE A 61 -4.49 -24.14 3.02
N PHE A 62 -3.60 -24.11 2.03
CA PHE A 62 -3.93 -23.77 0.65
C PHE A 62 -4.94 -24.74 0.02
N SER A 63 -4.77 -26.04 0.24
CA SER A 63 -5.68 -27.07 -0.32
C SER A 63 -7.15 -26.96 0.13
N LYS A 64 -7.46 -26.12 1.13
CA LYS A 64 -8.80 -25.93 1.68
C LYS A 64 -9.45 -24.61 1.28
N SER A 65 -8.72 -23.73 0.60
CA SER A 65 -9.16 -22.37 0.28
C SER A 65 -9.52 -22.25 -1.21
N ASP A 66 -10.52 -21.43 -1.51
CA ASP A 66 -10.81 -20.97 -2.88
C ASP A 66 -10.07 -19.66 -3.18
N ILE A 67 -9.72 -18.91 -2.13
CA ILE A 67 -9.05 -17.62 -2.16
C ILE A 67 -8.34 -17.41 -0.82
N ILE A 68 -7.23 -16.67 -0.81
CA ILE A 68 -6.59 -16.24 0.44
C ILE A 68 -6.63 -14.73 0.61
N VAL A 69 -6.77 -14.31 1.87
CA VAL A 69 -6.59 -12.92 2.30
C VAL A 69 -5.30 -12.81 3.08
N VAL A 70 -4.38 -11.96 2.62
CA VAL A 70 -3.10 -11.72 3.28
C VAL A 70 -3.12 -10.37 3.99
N SER A 71 -2.86 -10.39 5.30
CA SER A 71 -2.61 -9.17 6.06
C SER A 71 -1.68 -9.48 7.24
N THR A 72 -0.38 -9.38 6.98
CA THR A 72 0.68 -9.73 7.92
C THR A 72 1.52 -8.52 8.34
N GLY A 73 1.58 -7.47 7.51
CA GLY A 73 2.48 -6.34 7.68
C GLY A 73 3.98 -6.71 7.64
N ASP A 74 4.31 -7.82 6.98
CA ASP A 74 5.66 -8.34 6.82
C ASP A 74 5.84 -8.69 5.33
N PRO A 75 6.41 -7.77 4.51
CA PRO A 75 6.59 -7.98 3.09
C PRO A 75 7.40 -9.23 2.77
N ILE A 76 8.44 -9.53 3.56
CA ILE A 76 9.32 -10.69 3.31
C ILE A 76 8.53 -11.99 3.42
N TYR A 77 7.74 -12.14 4.48
CA TYR A 77 6.91 -13.32 4.69
C TYR A 77 5.73 -13.35 3.71
N SER A 78 5.02 -12.23 3.53
CA SER A 78 3.88 -12.13 2.62
C SER A 78 4.27 -12.51 1.19
N THR A 79 5.40 -12.02 0.64
CA THR A 79 5.85 -12.40 -0.71
C THR A 79 6.04 -13.91 -0.85
N ALA A 80 6.70 -14.55 0.13
CA ALA A 80 6.95 -15.98 0.08
C ALA A 80 5.65 -16.81 0.15
N VAL A 81 4.73 -16.43 1.04
CA VAL A 81 3.44 -17.15 1.18
C VAL A 81 2.55 -16.96 -0.03
N ILE A 82 2.46 -15.74 -0.57
CA ILE A 82 1.67 -15.44 -1.77
C ILE A 82 2.21 -16.21 -2.97
N PHE A 83 3.53 -16.21 -3.17
CA PHE A 83 4.15 -16.96 -4.26
C PHE A 83 3.87 -18.47 -4.16
N GLU A 84 3.89 -19.04 -2.95
CA GLU A 84 3.52 -20.44 -2.75
C GLU A 84 2.02 -20.67 -3.03
N ALA A 85 1.14 -19.76 -2.61
CA ALA A 85 -0.30 -19.87 -2.87
C ALA A 85 -0.64 -19.91 -4.37
N PHE A 86 0.11 -19.17 -5.20
CA PHE A 86 -0.08 -19.19 -6.65
C PHE A 86 0.21 -20.55 -7.28
N LYS A 87 1.07 -21.39 -6.69
CA LYS A 87 1.29 -22.77 -7.15
C LYS A 87 0.05 -23.66 -6.96
N TYR A 88 -0.88 -23.23 -6.11
CA TYR A 88 -2.19 -23.87 -5.91
C TYR A 88 -3.31 -23.18 -6.71
N ASN A 89 -2.97 -22.25 -7.63
CA ASN A 89 -3.91 -21.43 -8.39
C ASN A 89 -4.85 -20.59 -7.52
N LEU A 90 -4.41 -20.21 -6.31
CA LEU A 90 -5.22 -19.41 -5.41
C LEU A 90 -5.13 -17.93 -5.76
N PRO A 91 -6.25 -17.25 -6.06
CA PRO A 91 -6.26 -15.79 -6.10
C PRO A 91 -5.98 -15.22 -4.71
N VAL A 92 -5.41 -14.01 -4.69
CA VAL A 92 -5.01 -13.33 -3.46
C VAL A 92 -5.67 -11.96 -3.38
N VAL A 93 -6.39 -11.72 -2.28
CA VAL A 93 -6.73 -10.38 -1.82
C VAL A 93 -5.74 -10.03 -0.71
N THR A 94 -5.15 -8.84 -0.75
CA THR A 94 -4.22 -8.40 0.29
C THR A 94 -4.66 -7.07 0.87
N MET A 95 -4.31 -6.81 2.13
CA MET A 95 -4.40 -5.49 2.74
C MET A 95 -3.07 -5.18 3.43
N ASP A 96 -2.01 -5.30 2.62
CA ASP A 96 -0.60 -5.11 2.96
C ASP A 96 0.02 -4.30 1.81
N ALA A 97 -0.33 -3.01 1.72
CA ALA A 97 0.22 -2.09 0.73
C ALA A 97 1.77 -2.06 0.72
N ASP A 98 2.39 -2.36 1.87
CA ASP A 98 3.83 -2.55 2.04
C ASP A 98 4.37 -3.74 1.24
N THR A 99 3.64 -4.85 1.19
CA THR A 99 3.96 -5.99 0.32
C THR A 99 3.81 -5.61 -1.15
N MET A 100 2.74 -4.87 -1.48
CA MET A 100 2.43 -4.47 -2.85
C MET A 100 3.50 -3.52 -3.40
N VAL A 101 3.87 -2.46 -2.69
CA VAL A 101 4.91 -1.53 -3.17
C VAL A 101 6.29 -2.18 -3.26
N THR A 102 6.59 -3.16 -2.39
CA THR A 102 7.89 -3.83 -2.37
C THR A 102 8.01 -4.93 -3.41
N THR A 103 6.95 -5.71 -3.65
CA THR A 103 7.01 -6.93 -4.49
C THR A 103 5.79 -7.18 -5.36
N GLY A 104 4.77 -6.32 -5.28
CA GLY A 104 3.47 -6.51 -5.94
C GLY A 104 3.56 -6.59 -7.46
N THR A 105 4.47 -5.83 -8.08
CA THR A 105 4.72 -5.89 -9.53
C THR A 105 5.17 -7.30 -9.93
N TRP A 106 6.20 -7.82 -9.28
CA TRP A 106 6.66 -9.19 -9.52
C TRP A 106 5.56 -10.22 -9.22
N LEU A 107 4.88 -10.12 -8.07
CA LEU A 107 3.79 -11.04 -7.69
C LEU A 107 2.65 -11.06 -8.70
N SER A 108 2.29 -9.90 -9.27
CA SER A 108 1.24 -9.79 -10.30
C SER A 108 1.53 -10.58 -11.57
N LYS A 109 2.82 -10.84 -11.86
CA LYS A 109 3.25 -11.66 -13.00
C LYS A 109 3.17 -13.16 -12.69
N GLN A 110 3.11 -13.53 -11.41
CA GLN A 110 3.07 -14.93 -10.95
C GLN A 110 1.63 -15.43 -10.75
N GLY A 111 0.67 -14.54 -10.51
CA GLY A 111 -0.72 -14.92 -10.28
C GLY A 111 -1.65 -13.74 -10.03
N LEU A 112 -2.92 -14.06 -9.76
CA LEU A 112 -3.97 -13.06 -9.55
C LEU A 112 -3.92 -12.48 -8.13
N ILE A 113 -3.49 -11.22 -8.01
CA ILE A 113 -3.41 -10.49 -6.74
C ILE A 113 -3.99 -9.09 -6.86
N THR A 114 -4.73 -8.68 -5.83
CA THR A 114 -5.23 -7.31 -5.68
C THR A 114 -5.10 -6.85 -4.23
N GLU A 115 -4.74 -5.59 -4.03
CA GLU A 115 -5.00 -4.92 -2.76
C GLU A 115 -6.52 -4.71 -2.62
N SER A 116 -7.02 -4.79 -1.39
CA SER A 116 -8.43 -4.69 -1.09
C SER A 116 -8.90 -3.25 -0.98
N ASN A 117 -10.19 -3.03 -1.28
CA ASN A 117 -10.93 -1.91 -0.71
C ASN A 117 -10.93 -1.98 0.84
N GLY A 118 -11.11 -0.83 1.50
CA GLY A 118 -11.11 -0.69 2.96
C GLY A 118 -9.89 0.02 3.52
N ASP A 119 -8.76 -0.03 2.82
CA ASP A 119 -7.62 0.87 3.06
C ASP A 119 -7.58 1.96 1.98
N GLN A 120 -6.76 2.99 2.17
CA GLN A 120 -6.77 4.20 1.35
C GLN A 120 -6.52 3.91 -0.15
N PRO A 121 -5.54 3.07 -0.56
CA PRO A 121 -5.32 2.77 -1.97
C PRO A 121 -6.55 2.13 -2.64
N GLY A 122 -7.17 1.15 -1.99
CA GLY A 122 -8.38 0.49 -2.51
C GLY A 122 -9.60 1.42 -2.52
N CYS A 123 -9.72 2.31 -1.53
CA CYS A 123 -10.78 3.33 -1.51
C CYS A 123 -10.63 4.34 -2.65
N LEU A 124 -9.39 4.77 -2.93
CA LEU A 124 -9.08 5.61 -4.09
C LEU A 124 -9.37 4.88 -5.41
N ALA A 125 -9.08 3.59 -5.50
CA ALA A 125 -9.39 2.79 -6.69
C ALA A 125 -10.89 2.72 -7.00
N ILE A 126 -11.72 2.53 -5.97
CA ILE A 126 -13.19 2.53 -6.12
C ILE A 126 -13.69 3.92 -6.51
N LEU A 127 -13.26 4.97 -5.80
CA LEU A 127 -13.65 6.35 -6.10
C LEU A 127 -13.21 6.76 -7.51
N ARG A 128 -12.01 6.36 -7.93
CA ARG A 128 -11.48 6.59 -9.28
C ARG A 128 -12.39 5.97 -10.34
N LYS A 129 -12.81 4.71 -10.15
CA LYS A 129 -13.71 4.02 -11.08
C LYS A 129 -15.03 4.78 -11.21
N GLU A 130 -15.64 5.15 -10.08
CA GLU A 130 -16.90 5.90 -10.05
C GLU A 130 -16.81 7.23 -10.81
N ILE A 131 -15.77 8.04 -10.58
CA ILE A 131 -15.67 9.36 -11.22
C ILE A 131 -15.30 9.28 -12.70
N MET A 132 -14.50 8.28 -13.09
CA MET A 132 -14.16 8.07 -14.50
C MET A 132 -15.38 7.61 -15.31
N GLU A 133 -16.27 6.80 -14.73
CA GLU A 133 -17.55 6.43 -15.35
C GLU A 133 -18.47 7.64 -15.56
N MET A 134 -18.33 8.69 -14.73
CA MET A 134 -19.01 9.99 -14.91
C MET A 134 -18.29 10.93 -15.89
N GLY A 135 -17.16 10.51 -16.47
CA GLY A 135 -16.38 11.28 -17.44
C GLY A 135 -15.42 12.31 -16.84
N PHE A 136 -15.15 12.27 -15.54
CA PHE A 136 -14.08 13.07 -14.93
C PHE A 136 -12.70 12.49 -15.24
N GLU A 137 -11.70 13.36 -15.30
CA GLU A 137 -10.30 13.00 -15.54
C GLU A 137 -9.49 13.25 -14.25
N PRO A 138 -9.08 12.20 -13.50
CA PRO A 138 -8.31 12.35 -12.27
C PRO A 138 -6.99 13.09 -12.49
N LEU A 139 -6.68 14.03 -11.61
CA LEU A 139 -5.46 14.84 -11.64
C LEU A 139 -4.64 14.72 -10.34
N VAL A 140 -5.31 14.49 -9.21
CA VAL A 140 -4.68 14.25 -7.91
C VAL A 140 -5.36 13.10 -7.19
N TYR A 141 -4.58 12.14 -6.68
CA TYR A 141 -5.05 11.13 -5.73
C TYR A 141 -4.55 11.47 -4.33
N GLY A 142 -5.49 11.68 -3.41
CA GLY A 142 -5.25 12.32 -2.13
C GLY A 142 -5.59 11.46 -0.92
N ASN A 143 -4.74 11.52 0.10
CA ASN A 143 -4.98 10.94 1.43
C ASN A 143 -4.99 12.06 2.48
N ILE A 144 -5.70 11.84 3.59
CA ILE A 144 -5.88 12.82 4.65
C ILE A 144 -5.27 12.28 5.94
N LYS A 145 -4.33 13.04 6.51
CA LYS A 145 -3.62 12.64 7.72
C LYS A 145 -3.67 13.73 8.78
N GLY A 146 -4.05 13.36 10.00
CA GLY A 146 -4.19 14.32 11.10
C GLY A 146 -2.89 14.81 11.72
N PHE A 147 -1.83 13.99 11.69
CA PHE A 147 -0.61 14.25 12.44
C PHE A 147 0.58 13.47 11.86
N ARG A 148 1.76 14.07 11.90
CA ARG A 148 3.04 13.44 11.53
C ARG A 148 4.15 13.90 12.48
N ASN A 149 4.97 12.95 12.95
CA ASN A 149 6.24 13.21 13.61
C ASN A 149 7.25 12.18 13.08
N LEU A 150 8.22 12.63 12.28
CA LEU A 150 9.17 11.74 11.57
C LEU A 150 10.01 10.88 12.51
N ASN A 151 10.28 11.35 13.73
CA ASN A 151 11.13 10.67 14.72
C ASN A 151 10.40 10.59 16.06
N PRO A 152 9.31 9.80 16.18
CA PRO A 152 8.55 9.71 17.42
C PRO A 152 9.32 8.92 18.48
N THR A 153 9.10 9.25 19.75
CA THR A 153 9.77 8.59 20.88
C THR A 153 9.11 7.23 21.19
N ALA A 154 9.88 6.32 21.79
CA ALA A 154 9.35 5.02 22.20
C ALA A 154 8.24 5.13 23.27
N ASP A 155 8.36 6.10 24.17
CA ASP A 155 7.38 6.34 25.24
C ASP A 155 6.04 6.82 24.66
N ASP A 156 6.08 7.80 23.75
CA ASP A 156 4.86 8.29 23.08
C ASP A 156 4.18 7.17 22.29
N MET A 157 4.95 6.39 21.53
CA MET A 157 4.41 5.32 20.70
C MET A 157 3.85 4.18 21.54
N SER A 158 4.46 3.87 22.68
CA SER A 158 3.92 2.89 23.62
C SER A 158 2.61 3.35 24.24
N TYR A 159 2.51 4.62 24.62
CA TYR A 159 1.26 5.22 25.11
C TYR A 159 0.15 5.13 24.06
N TRP A 160 0.43 5.55 22.83
CA TRP A 160 -0.57 5.56 21.75
C TRP A 160 -0.96 4.16 21.28
N ALA A 161 -0.02 3.21 21.25
CA ALA A 161 -0.29 1.80 20.95
C ALA A 161 -1.29 1.20 21.93
N LEU A 162 -1.09 1.41 23.23
CA LEU A 162 -2.02 0.97 24.27
C LEU A 162 -3.38 1.67 24.15
N LYS A 163 -3.39 2.99 23.95
CA LYS A 163 -4.61 3.79 23.87
C LYS A 163 -5.48 3.45 22.67
N GLN A 164 -4.87 3.16 21.52
CA GLN A 164 -5.57 2.89 20.26
C GLN A 164 -5.78 1.39 20.01
N GLY A 165 -5.12 0.50 20.77
CA GLY A 165 -5.22 -0.94 20.58
C GLY A 165 -4.46 -1.47 19.36
N TYR A 166 -3.46 -0.74 18.89
CA TYR A 166 -2.61 -1.11 17.77
C TYR A 166 -1.26 -1.67 18.26
N SER A 167 -0.54 -2.36 17.36
CA SER A 167 0.83 -2.75 17.66
C SER A 167 1.75 -1.53 17.71
N LEU A 168 2.85 -1.61 18.46
CA LEU A 168 3.84 -0.54 18.54
C LEU A 168 4.32 -0.13 17.13
N ASN A 169 4.74 -1.10 16.32
CA ASN A 169 5.21 -0.85 14.96
C ASN A 169 4.15 -0.16 14.09
N SER A 170 2.88 -0.57 14.20
CA SER A 170 1.79 0.05 13.44
C SER A 170 1.62 1.52 13.82
N VAL A 171 1.51 1.84 15.11
CA VAL A 171 1.37 3.23 15.55
C VAL A 171 2.59 4.06 15.15
N THR A 172 3.80 3.51 15.29
CA THR A 172 5.03 4.18 14.89
C THR A 172 5.04 4.50 13.40
N SER A 173 4.67 3.54 12.53
CA SER A 173 4.63 3.76 11.07
C SER A 173 3.51 4.70 10.63
N PHE A 174 2.43 4.75 11.39
CA PHE A 174 1.39 5.76 11.20
C PHE A 174 1.95 7.13 11.57
N THR A 175 2.56 7.28 12.75
CA THR A 175 3.05 8.56 13.25
C THR A 175 4.21 9.13 12.41
N ASP A 176 5.18 8.32 12.03
CA ASP A 176 6.34 8.76 11.26
C ASP A 176 6.05 9.03 9.77
N GLY A 177 4.86 8.67 9.30
CA GLY A 177 4.42 8.88 7.93
C GLY A 177 4.76 7.75 6.97
N THR A 178 5.49 6.72 7.39
CA THR A 178 5.85 5.56 6.54
C THR A 178 4.61 4.94 5.89
N LYS A 179 3.51 4.78 6.64
CA LYS A 179 2.29 4.18 6.10
C LYS A 179 1.68 4.99 4.96
N VAL A 180 1.55 6.31 5.11
CA VAL A 180 0.96 7.16 4.05
C VAL A 180 1.86 7.22 2.81
N GLN A 181 3.18 7.19 2.99
CA GLN A 181 4.15 7.12 1.89
C GLN A 181 3.99 5.82 1.09
N ILE A 182 3.83 4.68 1.78
CA ILE A 182 3.57 3.36 1.17
C ILE A 182 2.24 3.34 0.42
N GLU A 183 1.17 3.81 1.05
CA GLU A 183 -0.15 3.86 0.43
C GLU A 183 -0.12 4.71 -0.85
N GLN A 184 0.48 5.89 -0.80
CA GLN A 184 0.51 6.79 -1.94
C GLN A 184 1.50 6.36 -3.03
N ALA A 185 2.59 5.68 -2.69
CA ALA A 185 3.46 5.06 -3.70
C ALA A 185 2.74 3.95 -4.47
N LEU A 186 1.93 3.13 -3.78
CA LEU A 186 1.10 2.12 -4.44
C LEU A 186 0.07 2.76 -5.39
N VAL A 187 -0.60 3.83 -4.95
CA VAL A 187 -1.56 4.57 -5.78
C VAL A 187 -0.88 5.19 -7.00
N ALA A 188 0.28 5.83 -6.81
CA ALA A 188 1.07 6.39 -7.90
C ALA A 188 1.37 5.34 -8.98
N ASN A 189 1.94 4.20 -8.57
CA ASN A 189 2.30 3.12 -9.48
C ASN A 189 1.08 2.46 -10.15
N ALA A 190 -0.04 2.35 -9.44
CA ALA A 190 -1.23 1.67 -9.95
C ALA A 190 -1.98 2.47 -11.03
N PHE A 191 -1.92 3.79 -10.95
CA PHE A 191 -2.71 4.70 -11.78
C PHE A 191 -1.86 5.54 -12.74
N ASP A 192 -0.62 5.11 -12.99
CA ASP A 192 0.37 5.82 -13.81
C ASP A 192 0.51 7.30 -13.40
N ALA A 193 0.43 7.55 -12.09
CA ALA A 193 0.67 8.83 -11.45
C ALA A 193 2.10 8.88 -10.90
N GLY A 194 2.51 10.06 -10.43
CA GLY A 194 3.82 10.26 -9.81
C GLY A 194 3.75 11.07 -8.53
N ILE A 195 4.92 11.45 -8.05
CA ILE A 195 5.08 12.37 -6.91
C ILE A 195 5.80 13.63 -7.41
N SER A 196 5.42 14.80 -6.91
CA SER A 196 6.07 16.08 -7.29
C SER A 196 7.51 16.15 -6.80
N LYS A 197 7.79 15.60 -5.62
CA LYS A 197 9.10 15.55 -4.97
C LYS A 197 9.23 14.33 -4.06
N GLN A 198 10.46 14.00 -3.66
CA GLN A 198 10.71 13.02 -2.62
C GLN A 198 9.90 13.34 -1.35
N GLY A 199 9.23 12.33 -0.79
CA GLY A 199 8.42 12.47 0.41
C GLY A 199 7.07 13.17 0.22
N MET A 200 6.70 13.52 -1.01
CA MET A 200 5.45 14.18 -1.40
C MET A 200 5.29 15.59 -0.78
N GLU A 201 4.32 16.37 -1.23
CA GLU A 201 4.08 17.72 -0.72
C GLU A 201 3.62 17.72 0.74
N GLY A 202 2.61 16.92 1.07
CA GLY A 202 2.14 16.78 2.46
C GLY A 202 1.65 18.10 3.07
N PHE A 203 0.94 18.94 2.32
CA PHE A 203 0.58 20.29 2.74
C PHE A 203 -0.14 20.33 4.10
N GLU A 204 0.38 21.14 5.03
CA GLU A 204 -0.31 21.45 6.28
C GLU A 204 -1.42 22.47 6.03
N THR A 205 -2.65 22.12 6.37
CA THR A 205 -3.83 22.93 6.03
C THR A 205 -4.97 22.79 7.03
N GLU A 206 -5.79 23.82 7.14
CA GLU A 206 -7.14 23.76 7.74
C GLU A 206 -8.24 23.79 6.66
N ASP A 207 -7.89 24.17 5.43
CA ASP A 207 -8.77 24.16 4.26
C ASP A 207 -8.48 22.92 3.42
N PHE A 208 -9.27 21.88 3.66
CA PHE A 208 -9.18 20.60 2.98
C PHE A 208 -9.36 20.75 1.46
N VAL A 209 -10.40 21.43 1.01
CA VAL A 209 -10.75 21.49 -0.42
C VAL A 209 -9.71 22.30 -1.18
N ASN A 210 -9.33 23.48 -0.67
CA ASN A 210 -8.37 24.33 -1.34
C ASN A 210 -6.99 23.67 -1.45
N SER A 211 -6.57 22.90 -0.44
CA SER A 211 -5.29 22.17 -0.51
C SER A 211 -5.26 21.11 -1.62
N GLY A 212 -6.40 20.46 -1.90
CA GLY A 212 -6.54 19.59 -3.07
C GLY A 212 -6.37 20.35 -4.38
N PHE A 213 -6.93 21.56 -4.48
CA PHE A 213 -6.75 22.41 -5.66
C PHE A 213 -5.32 22.92 -5.82
N MET A 214 -4.61 23.20 -4.74
CA MET A 214 -3.18 23.54 -4.80
C MET A 214 -2.35 22.38 -5.37
N LEU A 215 -2.66 21.13 -4.98
CA LEU A 215 -2.02 19.94 -5.57
C LEU A 215 -2.39 19.80 -7.06
N ALA A 216 -3.63 20.12 -7.43
CA ALA A 216 -4.07 20.10 -8.82
C ALA A 216 -3.35 21.16 -9.68
N ASP A 217 -3.07 22.35 -9.12
CA ASP A 217 -2.24 23.35 -9.80
C ASP A 217 -0.81 22.85 -10.03
N LEU A 218 -0.20 22.19 -9.05
CA LEU A 218 1.11 21.56 -9.22
C LEU A 218 1.08 20.47 -10.30
N ALA A 219 0.05 19.63 -10.29
CA ALA A 219 -0.16 18.58 -11.29
C ALA A 219 -0.29 19.17 -12.70
N SER A 220 -1.15 20.18 -12.88
CA SER A 220 -1.34 20.89 -14.15
C SER A 220 -0.05 21.56 -14.66
N GLN A 221 0.70 22.22 -13.77
CA GLN A 221 1.94 22.92 -14.15
C GLN A 221 3.06 21.96 -14.55
N SER A 222 3.11 20.78 -13.93
CA SER A 222 4.11 19.75 -14.21
C SER A 222 3.70 18.79 -15.33
N GLY A 223 2.43 18.79 -15.74
CA GLY A 223 1.89 17.82 -16.71
C GLY A 223 1.82 16.40 -16.15
N LEU A 224 1.83 16.25 -14.82
CA LEU A 224 1.87 14.97 -14.11
C LEU A 224 0.60 14.79 -13.28
N VAL A 225 -0.02 13.60 -13.34
CA VAL A 225 -1.04 13.21 -12.34
C VAL A 225 -0.32 12.90 -11.03
N ILE A 226 -0.72 13.53 -9.92
CA ILE A 226 0.01 13.46 -8.65
C ILE A 226 -0.69 12.55 -7.64
N SER A 227 0.08 11.74 -6.93
CA SER A 227 -0.34 11.01 -5.73
C SER A 227 0.28 11.67 -4.49
N ASP A 228 -0.55 12.22 -3.59
CA ASP A 228 -0.07 13.00 -2.44
C ASP A 228 -1.01 12.88 -1.23
N TYR A 229 -0.67 13.56 -0.14
CA TYR A 229 -1.53 13.67 1.03
C TYR A 229 -1.53 15.08 1.57
N ILE A 230 -2.49 15.33 2.46
CA ILE A 230 -2.55 16.56 3.24
C ILE A 230 -2.39 16.26 4.72
N LEU A 231 -1.84 17.22 5.46
CA LEU A 231 -1.72 17.20 6.91
C LEU A 231 -2.73 18.18 7.51
N SER A 232 -3.78 17.64 8.11
CA SER A 232 -4.83 18.48 8.69
C SER A 232 -5.48 17.82 9.89
N LYS A 233 -5.36 18.47 11.05
CA LYS A 233 -5.99 18.04 12.30
C LYS A 233 -7.52 18.19 12.27
N SER A 234 -8.02 19.11 11.46
CA SER A 234 -9.44 19.45 11.34
C SER A 234 -10.12 18.76 10.16
N ALA A 235 -9.37 18.32 9.16
CA ALA A 235 -9.95 17.60 8.03
C ALA A 235 -10.59 16.27 8.49
N PRO A 236 -11.72 15.90 7.88
CA PRO A 236 -12.37 14.63 8.16
C PRO A 236 -11.52 13.44 7.65
N PRO A 237 -11.67 12.23 8.21
CA PRO A 237 -10.95 11.05 7.75
C PRO A 237 -11.43 10.63 6.36
N GLY A 238 -10.55 10.10 5.53
CA GLY A 238 -10.95 9.60 4.22
C GLY A 238 -9.89 9.78 3.15
N VAL A 239 -10.35 9.69 1.90
CA VAL A 239 -9.54 9.90 0.70
C VAL A 239 -10.25 10.86 -0.25
N PHE A 240 -9.49 11.52 -1.11
CA PHE A 240 -10.05 12.43 -2.11
C PHE A 240 -9.39 12.25 -3.47
N ILE A 241 -10.12 12.64 -4.50
CA ILE A 241 -9.58 12.82 -5.85
C ILE A 241 -9.93 14.22 -6.30
N VAL A 242 -8.94 14.96 -6.81
CA VAL A 242 -9.22 16.17 -7.58
C VAL A 242 -9.09 15.81 -9.05
N SER A 243 -10.08 16.22 -9.84
CA SER A 243 -10.17 15.91 -11.26
C SER A 243 -10.60 17.13 -12.07
N THR A 244 -10.41 17.04 -13.38
CA THR A 244 -10.98 17.96 -14.36
C THR A 244 -12.18 17.32 -15.06
N HIS A 245 -12.89 18.12 -15.86
CA HIS A 245 -13.90 17.63 -16.80
C HIS A 245 -13.84 18.49 -18.07
N ARG A 246 -14.52 18.04 -19.13
CA ARG A 246 -14.67 18.78 -20.37
C ARG A 246 -15.33 20.13 -20.11
N GLU A 247 -14.80 21.19 -20.73
CA GLU A 247 -15.32 22.55 -20.59
C GLU A 247 -16.83 22.65 -20.90
N SER A 248 -17.30 21.86 -21.87
CA SER A 248 -18.71 21.83 -22.27
C SER A 248 -19.68 21.35 -21.19
N MET A 249 -19.17 20.70 -20.13
CA MET A 249 -19.98 20.20 -19.00
C MET A 249 -19.95 21.13 -17.78
N ARG A 250 -19.21 22.25 -17.84
CA ARG A 250 -19.00 23.14 -16.69
C ARG A 250 -20.32 23.69 -16.14
N THR A 251 -21.25 24.10 -17.01
CA THR A 251 -22.55 24.67 -16.61
C THR A 251 -23.43 23.64 -15.90
N GLU A 252 -23.43 22.40 -16.40
CA GLU A 252 -24.14 21.27 -15.80
C GLU A 252 -23.54 20.92 -14.43
N LEU A 253 -22.21 20.89 -14.31
CA LEU A 253 -21.52 20.65 -13.05
C LEU A 253 -21.75 21.76 -12.02
N GLN A 254 -21.79 23.02 -12.44
CA GLN A 254 -22.19 24.15 -11.61
C GLN A 254 -23.64 24.00 -11.10
N THR A 255 -24.55 23.50 -11.95
CA THR A 255 -25.94 23.22 -11.55
C THR A 255 -26.01 22.21 -10.40
N TYR A 256 -25.10 21.22 -10.38
CA TYR A 256 -24.94 20.27 -9.28
C TYR A 256 -24.02 20.75 -8.16
N LYS A 257 -23.62 22.03 -8.15
CA LYS A 257 -22.80 22.67 -7.12
C LYS A 257 -21.41 22.05 -6.95
N MET A 258 -20.84 21.53 -8.04
CA MET A 258 -19.48 20.97 -8.03
C MET A 258 -18.38 22.06 -8.01
N GLY A 259 -18.76 23.33 -8.16
CA GLY A 259 -17.85 24.48 -8.24
C GLY A 259 -17.73 25.02 -9.66
N ASP A 260 -16.95 26.09 -9.82
CA ASP A 260 -16.80 26.80 -11.09
C ASP A 260 -15.81 26.14 -12.07
N GLY A 261 -15.17 25.05 -11.64
CA GLY A 261 -14.08 24.42 -12.37
C GLY A 261 -12.81 25.28 -12.40
N PRO A 262 -11.76 24.86 -13.12
CA PRO A 262 -11.67 23.59 -13.87
C PRO A 262 -11.46 22.36 -12.99
N TYR A 263 -11.19 22.54 -11.69
CA TYR A 263 -10.99 21.44 -10.75
C TYR A 263 -12.27 21.12 -9.97
N TYR A 264 -12.48 19.83 -9.75
CA TYR A 264 -13.62 19.29 -9.02
C TYR A 264 -13.11 18.33 -7.94
N HIS A 265 -13.65 18.49 -6.73
CA HIS A 265 -13.19 17.75 -5.56
C HIS A 265 -14.14 16.60 -5.22
N HIS A 266 -13.66 15.37 -5.29
CA HIS A 266 -14.40 14.15 -4.97
C HIS A 266 -13.87 13.56 -3.66
N TYR A 267 -14.75 13.22 -2.73
CA TYR A 267 -14.37 12.85 -1.37
C TYR A 267 -15.12 11.62 -0.88
N LYS A 268 -14.37 10.61 -0.38
CA LYS A 268 -14.92 9.45 0.31
C LYS A 268 -14.61 9.55 1.81
N PRO A 269 -15.62 9.70 2.69
CA PRO A 269 -15.44 10.13 4.08
C PRO A 269 -15.09 9.03 5.10
N ALA A 270 -14.82 7.82 4.63
CA ALA A 270 -14.44 6.71 5.49
C ALA A 270 -13.78 5.61 4.66
N HIS A 271 -12.92 4.85 5.34
CA HIS A 271 -12.39 3.58 4.89
C HIS A 271 -12.49 2.61 6.07
N LEU A 272 -13.14 1.47 5.89
CA LEU A 272 -13.56 0.57 6.98
C LEU A 272 -12.73 -0.72 7.04
N CYS A 273 -11.52 -0.70 6.49
CA CYS A 273 -10.54 -1.77 6.55
C CYS A 273 -11.16 -3.15 6.28
N PHE A 274 -11.13 -4.06 7.26
CA PHE A 274 -11.59 -5.43 7.10
C PHE A 274 -13.08 -5.56 6.76
N PHE A 275 -13.91 -4.54 7.03
CA PHE A 275 -15.33 -4.56 6.66
C PHE A 275 -15.55 -4.54 5.14
N GLU A 276 -14.60 -3.99 4.36
CA GLU A 276 -14.74 -3.85 2.90
C GLU A 276 -14.11 -5.00 2.11
N ILE A 277 -13.29 -5.83 2.76
CA ILE A 277 -12.62 -7.00 2.14
C ILE A 277 -13.60 -8.01 1.52
N PRO A 278 -14.73 -8.39 2.16
CA PRO A 278 -15.68 -9.33 1.54
C PRO A 278 -16.20 -8.85 0.18
N GLY A 279 -16.39 -7.54 0.00
CA GLY A 279 -16.78 -6.97 -1.28
C GLY A 279 -15.71 -7.18 -2.35
N THR A 280 -14.44 -6.96 -2.01
CA THR A 280 -13.30 -7.24 -2.91
C THR A 280 -13.21 -8.71 -3.28
N ILE A 281 -13.38 -9.63 -2.31
CA ILE A 281 -13.34 -11.08 -2.56
C ILE A 281 -14.37 -11.48 -3.61
N LYS A 282 -15.64 -11.08 -3.43
CA LYS A 282 -16.71 -11.41 -4.38
C LYS A 282 -16.39 -10.89 -5.77
N ARG A 283 -16.08 -9.59 -5.88
CA ARG A 283 -15.77 -8.96 -7.15
C ARG A 283 -14.61 -9.66 -7.87
N LEU A 284 -13.52 -9.94 -7.15
CA LEU A 284 -12.37 -10.63 -7.73
C LEU A 284 -12.71 -12.04 -8.23
N LEU A 285 -13.51 -12.80 -7.47
CA LEU A 285 -13.88 -14.15 -7.88
C LEU A 285 -14.82 -14.16 -9.08
N GLU A 286 -15.76 -13.22 -9.14
CA GLU A 286 -16.75 -13.07 -10.21
C GLU A 286 -16.15 -12.53 -11.50
N THR A 287 -15.35 -11.46 -11.43
CA THR A 287 -14.90 -10.74 -12.63
C THR A 287 -13.44 -11.00 -12.99
N LYS A 288 -12.65 -11.55 -12.06
CA LYS A 288 -11.18 -11.64 -12.15
C LYS A 288 -10.49 -10.27 -12.34
N GLU A 289 -11.20 -9.18 -12.09
CA GLU A 289 -10.70 -7.80 -12.21
C GLU A 289 -9.96 -7.39 -10.94
N VAL A 290 -8.66 -7.13 -11.08
CA VAL A 290 -7.82 -6.53 -10.04
C VAL A 290 -8.35 -5.13 -9.70
N LEU A 291 -8.54 -4.84 -8.41
CA LEU A 291 -8.93 -3.49 -7.97
C LEU A 291 -7.78 -2.52 -8.17
N ILE A 292 -6.64 -2.88 -7.57
CA ILE A 292 -5.42 -2.09 -7.57
C ILE A 292 -4.24 -3.03 -7.25
N ASN A 293 -3.14 -2.85 -7.97
CA ASN A 293 -1.85 -3.48 -7.69
C ASN A 293 -0.72 -2.50 -8.01
N ASN A 294 0.54 -2.89 -7.84
CA ASN A 294 1.69 -1.99 -8.00
C ASN A 294 2.06 -1.68 -9.48
N GLY A 295 1.16 -1.95 -10.43
CA GLY A 295 1.44 -1.81 -11.84
C GLY A 295 2.52 -2.74 -12.37
N GLN A 296 2.73 -2.72 -13.68
CA GLN A 296 3.76 -3.52 -14.35
C GLN A 296 5.14 -2.83 -14.37
N HIS A 297 5.14 -1.49 -14.28
CA HIS A 297 6.33 -0.65 -14.42
C HIS A 297 6.34 0.43 -13.31
N PRO A 298 6.50 0.04 -12.03
CA PRO A 298 6.41 0.98 -10.92
C PRO A 298 7.49 2.05 -11.00
N SER A 299 7.14 3.34 -11.00
CA SER A 299 8.12 4.44 -11.05
C SER A 299 8.49 4.97 -9.66
N ILE A 300 7.64 4.70 -8.66
CA ILE A 300 7.77 5.15 -7.28
C ILE A 300 8.09 3.97 -6.37
N SER A 301 9.01 4.18 -5.43
CA SER A 301 9.31 3.26 -4.34
C SER A 301 9.29 3.99 -3.00
N VAL A 302 9.38 3.26 -1.89
CA VAL A 302 9.54 3.84 -0.56
C VAL A 302 10.91 3.47 0.00
N ALA A 303 11.84 4.41 -0.05
CA ALA A 303 13.20 4.25 0.45
C ALA A 303 13.24 4.19 1.98
N ALA A 304 14.17 3.41 2.51
CA ALA A 304 14.53 3.41 3.92
C ALA A 304 15.38 4.64 4.26
N ILE A 305 14.93 5.43 5.23
CA ILE A 305 15.62 6.62 5.75
C ILE A 305 16.00 6.38 7.20
N ALA A 306 17.27 6.61 7.56
CA ALA A 306 17.73 6.50 8.94
C ALA A 306 17.11 7.62 9.81
N LYS A 307 16.50 7.27 10.95
CA LYS A 307 15.95 8.23 11.93
C LYS A 307 17.00 8.80 12.87
N ARG A 308 18.06 8.01 13.08
CA ARG A 308 19.23 8.34 13.91
C ARG A 308 20.49 7.94 13.15
N LYS A 309 21.64 8.35 13.67
CA LYS A 309 22.91 7.79 13.22
C LYS A 309 22.92 6.27 13.47
N LEU A 310 23.30 5.51 12.46
CA LEU A 310 23.50 4.06 12.52
C LEU A 310 24.98 3.78 12.31
N ASP A 311 25.60 3.08 13.25
CA ASP A 311 27.02 2.74 13.17
C ASP A 311 27.19 1.38 12.48
N LYS A 312 28.36 1.19 11.85
CA LYS A 312 28.75 -0.11 11.30
C LYS A 312 28.61 -1.21 12.36
N GLY A 313 27.91 -2.29 11.99
CA GLY A 313 27.60 -3.42 12.85
C GLY A 313 26.25 -3.31 13.57
N ASP A 314 25.56 -2.18 13.52
CA ASP A 314 24.19 -2.06 14.04
C ASP A 314 23.27 -3.09 13.36
N PHE A 315 22.41 -3.72 14.16
CA PHE A 315 21.44 -4.71 13.68
C PHE A 315 20.03 -4.12 13.68
N ILE A 316 19.41 -4.08 12.50
CA ILE A 316 18.07 -3.58 12.27
C ILE A 316 17.10 -4.75 12.22
N LEU A 317 16.26 -4.87 13.26
CA LEU A 317 15.27 -5.94 13.33
C LEU A 317 14.17 -5.77 12.28
N ASN A 318 13.60 -4.56 12.18
CA ASN A 318 12.59 -4.18 11.18
C ASN A 318 12.78 -2.71 10.79
N GLY A 319 12.35 -2.33 9.59
CA GLY A 319 12.38 -0.95 9.09
C GLY A 319 11.07 -0.25 9.38
N ILE A 320 9.97 -0.77 8.80
CA ILE A 320 8.63 -0.22 8.96
C ILE A 320 8.23 -0.23 10.45
N GLY A 321 7.90 0.95 10.97
CA GLY A 321 7.44 1.10 12.35
C GLY A 321 8.54 0.95 13.41
N SER A 322 9.81 1.03 13.02
CA SER A 322 10.94 1.00 13.95
C SER A 322 11.30 2.39 14.47
N PHE A 323 12.24 2.47 15.42
CA PHE A 323 12.82 3.73 15.87
C PHE A 323 14.13 4.08 15.14
N ASP A 324 14.63 3.16 14.32
CA ASP A 324 15.88 3.30 13.58
C ASP A 324 15.65 3.83 12.16
N ILE A 325 14.51 3.47 11.55
CA ILE A 325 14.21 3.71 10.14
C ILE A 325 12.76 4.17 9.95
N ARG A 326 12.53 5.03 8.96
CA ARG A 326 11.22 5.35 8.38
C ARG A 326 11.25 5.15 6.86
N GLY A 327 10.08 5.05 6.25
CA GLY A 327 9.92 5.07 4.80
C GLY A 327 9.65 6.47 4.26
N GLU A 328 10.19 6.78 3.08
CA GLU A 328 9.89 7.99 2.33
C GLU A 328 9.80 7.67 0.83
N ALA A 329 8.75 8.16 0.15
CA ALA A 329 8.57 7.87 -1.27
C ALA A 329 9.64 8.59 -2.11
N VAL A 330 10.22 7.84 -3.04
CA VAL A 330 11.26 8.30 -3.97
C VAL A 330 10.88 7.88 -5.39
N ARG A 331 11.33 8.66 -6.37
CA ARG A 331 11.34 8.21 -7.76
C ARG A 331 12.50 7.24 -7.96
N ILE A 332 12.21 6.06 -8.48
CA ILE A 332 13.23 4.99 -8.67
C ILE A 332 14.36 5.47 -9.59
N CYS A 333 14.05 6.30 -10.59
CA CYS A 333 15.05 6.84 -11.52
C CYS A 333 16.03 7.81 -10.86
N GLU A 334 15.62 8.53 -9.81
CA GLU A 334 16.47 9.47 -9.07
C GLU A 334 17.29 8.75 -8.01
N GLU A 335 16.73 7.70 -7.41
CA GLU A 335 17.36 6.94 -6.32
C GLU A 335 17.54 5.45 -6.68
N PRO A 336 18.24 5.07 -7.77
CA PRO A 336 18.21 3.69 -8.29
C PRO A 336 18.86 2.63 -7.37
N ASN A 337 19.58 3.06 -6.33
CA ASN A 337 20.29 2.19 -5.39
C ASN A 337 19.65 2.16 -3.99
N HIS A 338 18.52 2.87 -3.78
CA HIS A 338 17.83 2.87 -2.50
C HIS A 338 17.41 1.45 -2.10
N VAL A 339 17.33 1.21 -0.78
CA VAL A 339 16.73 -0.01 -0.24
C VAL A 339 15.26 0.28 0.08
N PRO A 340 14.29 -0.47 -0.48
CA PRO A 340 12.90 -0.37 -0.08
C PRO A 340 12.74 -0.63 1.41
N VAL A 341 11.96 0.20 2.10
CA VAL A 341 11.73 0.06 3.55
C VAL A 341 11.12 -1.30 3.93
N GLY A 342 10.34 -1.91 3.03
CA GLY A 342 9.77 -3.25 3.22
C GLY A 342 10.80 -4.40 3.20
N LEU A 343 12.02 -4.14 2.73
CA LEU A 343 13.13 -5.11 2.75
C LEU A 343 14.03 -4.97 3.99
N MET A 344 13.87 -3.90 4.78
CA MET A 344 14.70 -3.63 5.96
C MET A 344 14.31 -4.51 7.14
N GLN A 345 14.53 -5.82 7.07
CA GLN A 345 14.23 -6.74 8.16
C GLN A 345 15.39 -7.72 8.37
N ASN A 346 15.86 -7.83 9.61
CA ASN A 346 17.06 -8.57 9.99
C ASN A 346 18.32 -8.15 9.22
N VAL A 347 18.52 -6.84 9.07
CA VAL A 347 19.61 -6.24 8.28
C VAL A 347 20.76 -5.81 9.18
N VAL A 348 22.01 -5.98 8.72
CA VAL A 348 23.20 -5.44 9.39
C VAL A 348 23.71 -4.23 8.64
N ILE A 349 24.04 -3.14 9.35
CA ILE A 349 24.66 -1.95 8.78
C ILE A 349 26.15 -2.24 8.48
N LYS A 350 26.57 -2.10 7.23
CA LYS A 350 27.96 -2.31 6.77
C LYS A 350 28.82 -1.06 6.88
N GLU A 351 28.25 0.10 6.62
CA GLU A 351 28.94 1.39 6.66
C GLU A 351 28.11 2.38 7.48
N ASN A 352 28.76 3.35 8.11
CA ASN A 352 28.05 4.33 8.95
C ASN A 352 27.04 5.12 8.12
N VAL A 353 25.82 5.27 8.65
CA VAL A 353 24.73 6.02 8.02
C VAL A 353 24.31 7.16 8.93
N GLU A 354 24.27 8.38 8.41
CA GLU A 354 23.86 9.55 9.18
C GLU A 354 22.34 9.67 9.31
N ALA A 355 21.88 10.36 10.35
CA ALA A 355 20.45 10.61 10.53
C ALA A 355 19.88 11.41 9.34
N GLY A 356 18.76 10.97 8.79
CA GLY A 356 18.11 11.55 7.62
C GLY A 356 18.62 11.03 6.28
N GLN A 357 19.67 10.20 6.25
CA GLN A 357 20.22 9.66 5.02
C GLN A 357 19.36 8.52 4.45
N ILE A 358 19.23 8.46 3.12
CA ILE A 358 18.70 7.29 2.40
C ILE A 358 19.69 6.13 2.53
N ILE A 359 19.19 4.97 2.96
CA ILE A 359 19.97 3.73 3.03
C ILE A 359 20.00 3.09 1.64
N THR A 360 21.21 2.79 1.17
CA THR A 360 21.46 2.12 -0.10
C THR A 360 21.94 0.68 0.09
N PHE A 361 21.88 -0.14 -0.96
CA PHE A 361 22.33 -1.53 -0.87
C PHE A 361 23.83 -1.69 -0.54
N SER A 362 24.66 -0.66 -0.80
CA SER A 362 26.07 -0.68 -0.38
C SER A 362 26.26 -0.48 1.13
N ASP A 363 25.30 0.14 1.80
CA ASP A 363 25.39 0.47 3.22
C ASP A 363 25.05 -0.72 4.11
N ILE A 364 24.54 -1.83 3.56
CA ILE A 364 23.93 -2.91 4.33
C ILE A 364 24.32 -4.32 3.92
N ASP A 365 24.16 -5.25 4.85
CA ASP A 365 24.07 -6.68 4.60
C ASP A 365 22.63 -7.15 4.82
N ILE A 366 21.98 -7.53 3.73
CA ILE A 366 20.58 -7.96 3.74
C ILE A 366 20.47 -9.48 3.52
N PRO A 367 19.68 -10.20 4.35
CA PRO A 367 19.45 -11.63 4.15
C PRO A 367 18.81 -11.93 2.80
N ARG A 368 19.19 -13.07 2.21
CA ARG A 368 18.51 -13.58 1.02
C ARG A 368 17.05 -13.90 1.35
N SER A 369 16.13 -13.45 0.50
CA SER A 369 14.70 -13.73 0.62
C SER A 369 14.03 -13.71 -0.75
N MET A 370 12.83 -14.30 -0.83
CA MET A 370 12.01 -14.21 -2.04
C MET A 370 11.67 -12.75 -2.36
N ALA A 371 11.42 -11.91 -1.35
CA ALA A 371 11.14 -10.50 -1.53
C ALA A 371 12.33 -9.72 -2.13
N LEU A 372 13.55 -10.02 -1.68
CA LEU A 372 14.75 -9.44 -2.28
C LEU A 372 14.92 -9.88 -3.74
N THR A 373 14.66 -11.15 -4.07
CA THR A 373 14.67 -11.64 -5.46
C THR A 373 13.63 -10.90 -6.30
N ALA A 374 12.38 -10.82 -5.82
CA ALA A 374 11.27 -10.15 -6.50
C ALA A 374 11.57 -8.66 -6.78
N TRP A 375 12.12 -7.95 -5.79
CA TRP A 375 12.56 -6.56 -5.96
C TRP A 375 13.64 -6.42 -7.02
N ASN A 376 14.69 -7.25 -6.95
CA ASN A 376 15.79 -7.21 -7.91
C ASN A 376 15.34 -7.52 -9.35
N GLU A 377 14.39 -8.44 -9.53
CA GLU A 377 13.79 -8.71 -10.85
C GLU A 377 12.96 -7.52 -11.35
N THR A 378 12.16 -6.91 -10.47
CA THR A 378 11.39 -5.71 -10.80
C THR A 378 12.30 -4.57 -11.27
N LEU A 379 13.42 -4.32 -10.60
CA LEU A 379 14.38 -3.28 -11.00
C LEU A 379 15.13 -3.61 -12.29
N LYS A 380 15.36 -4.88 -12.62
CA LYS A 380 15.97 -5.25 -13.91
C LYS A 380 15.05 -4.92 -15.07
N ASP A 381 13.78 -5.29 -14.96
CA ASP A 381 12.76 -4.99 -15.97
C ASP A 381 12.60 -3.48 -16.17
N GLN A 382 12.66 -2.71 -15.07
CA GLN A 382 12.66 -1.25 -15.09
C GLN A 382 13.84 -0.66 -15.86
N LYS A 383 15.07 -1.12 -15.60
CA LYS A 383 16.27 -0.62 -16.30
C LYS A 383 16.19 -0.86 -17.79
N VAL A 384 15.71 -2.04 -18.20
CA VAL A 384 15.50 -2.37 -19.62
C VAL A 384 14.50 -1.41 -20.26
N ASN A 385 13.40 -1.09 -19.57
CA ASN A 385 12.40 -0.17 -20.09
C ASN A 385 12.92 1.27 -20.19
N ILE A 386 13.63 1.76 -19.18
CA ILE A 386 14.24 3.11 -19.22
C ILE A 386 15.24 3.21 -20.38
N GLU A 387 16.08 2.18 -20.58
CA GLU A 387 17.01 2.14 -21.72
C GLU A 387 16.26 2.12 -23.06
N PHE A 388 15.16 1.36 -23.16
CA PHE A 388 14.32 1.32 -24.35
C PHE A 388 13.66 2.66 -24.65
N ASP A 389 13.06 3.31 -23.66
CA ASP A 389 12.41 4.62 -23.81
C ASP A 389 13.41 5.69 -24.25
N LEU A 390 14.62 5.69 -23.67
CA LEU A 390 15.71 6.57 -24.10
C LEU A 390 16.16 6.31 -25.55
N ILE A 391 16.08 5.06 -26.02
CA ILE A 391 16.37 4.71 -27.42
C ILE A 391 15.23 5.19 -28.33
N VAL A 392 13.97 4.98 -27.96
CA VAL A 392 12.79 5.42 -28.73
C VAL A 392 12.76 6.94 -28.83
N GLU A 393 13.02 7.66 -27.75
CA GLU A 393 13.12 9.12 -27.74
C GLU A 393 14.24 9.61 -28.68
N LYS A 394 15.39 8.95 -28.68
CA LYS A 394 16.48 9.25 -29.63
C LYS A 394 16.10 8.98 -31.08
N LEU A 395 15.35 7.92 -31.37
CA LEU A 395 14.89 7.59 -32.72
C LEU A 395 13.82 8.55 -33.22
N ASN A 396 12.90 8.98 -32.35
CA ASN A 396 11.85 9.95 -32.67
C ASN A 396 12.37 11.39 -32.83
N ASN A 397 13.54 11.69 -32.24
CA ASN A 397 14.22 12.98 -32.34
C ASN A 397 15.34 13.00 -33.41
N GLN A 398 15.46 11.97 -34.26
CA GLN A 398 16.31 12.04 -35.44
C GLN A 398 15.56 12.70 -36.61
N PRO A 399 16.17 13.71 -37.28
CA PRO A 399 15.52 14.54 -38.31
C PRO A 399 15.18 13.80 -39.61
#